data_AF-A0AA35SRF3-F1
#
_entry.id   AF-A0AA35SRF3-F1
#
_cell.length_a   1.000
_cell.length_b   1.000
_cell.length_c   1.000
_cell.angle_alpha   90.00
_cell.angle_beta   90.00
_cell.angle_gamma   90.00
#
_symmetry.space_group_name_H-M   'P 1'
#
loop_
_entity.id
_entity.type
_entity.pdbx_description
1 polymer ?
#
loop_
_entity_poly.entity_id
_entity_poly.type
_entity_poly.pdbx_seq_one_letter_code
_entity_poly.pdbx_strand_id
1 'polypeptide(L)'
;RVEVRINNQWGTVCDTGFDVKAGNIVCRQLGFGTVKRIVGRAGYGRGVGAIHLTQLRCTGSEFNLGRCPHASGNTALACTHGGDVGVECHVPNVSTCDQYSNQPYNVRLHTEVDRANPNIKRSYP
;
A
#
# COMPACT_ATOMS: atom_id res chain seq x y z
N ARG A 1 5.67 4.64 0.12
CA ARG A 1 4.78 4.42 -1.05
C ARG A 1 4.09 3.07 -0.91
N VAL A 2 2.82 2.95 -1.30
CA VAL A 2 2.06 1.69 -1.26
C VAL A 2 2.35 0.87 -2.53
N GLU A 3 2.72 -0.38 -2.34
CA GLU A 3 2.86 -1.35 -3.42
C GLU A 3 2.06 -2.62 -3.07
N VAL A 4 1.48 -3.23 -4.09
CA VAL A 4 0.62 -4.42 -3.99
C VAL A 4 1.17 -5.52 -4.89
N ARG A 5 1.03 -6.78 -4.47
CA ARG A 5 1.43 -7.96 -5.24
C ARG A 5 0.20 -8.62 -5.85
N ILE A 6 0.10 -8.60 -7.18
CA ILE A 6 -0.93 -9.29 -7.96
C ILE A 6 -0.22 -10.23 -8.94
N ASN A 7 -0.66 -11.49 -9.05
CA ASN A 7 -0.04 -12.49 -9.93
C ASN A 7 1.49 -12.59 -9.76
N ASN A 8 1.96 -12.60 -8.51
CA ASN A 8 3.38 -12.62 -8.13
C ASN A 8 4.24 -11.43 -8.58
N GLN A 9 3.65 -10.34 -9.07
CA GLN A 9 4.36 -9.13 -9.45
C GLN A 9 3.99 -7.95 -8.55
N TRP A 10 5.00 -7.24 -8.05
CA TRP A 10 4.80 -5.98 -7.34
C TRP A 10 4.49 -4.86 -8.32
N GLY A 11 3.57 -3.98 -7.93
CA GLY A 11 3.24 -2.77 -8.66
C GLY A 11 2.69 -1.72 -7.71
N THR A 12 2.69 -0.48 -8.16
CA THR A 12 2.23 0.65 -7.36
C THR A 12 0.72 0.81 -7.40
N VAL A 13 0.22 1.68 -6.52
CA VAL A 13 -1.19 2.05 -6.43
C VAL A 13 -1.32 3.54 -6.71
N CYS A 14 -2.26 3.92 -7.57
CA CYS A 14 -2.57 5.31 -7.85
C CYS A 14 -3.37 5.96 -6.72
N ASP A 15 -3.22 7.27 -6.53
CA ASP A 15 -3.97 8.08 -5.57
C ASP A 15 -5.42 8.34 -5.96
N THR A 16 -5.79 8.07 -7.22
CA THR A 16 -7.15 8.26 -7.72
C THR A 16 -8.12 7.25 -7.09
N GLY A 17 -9.09 7.77 -6.32
CA GLY A 17 -10.03 6.95 -5.54
C GLY A 17 -9.43 6.31 -4.28
N PHE A 18 -8.17 6.59 -3.97
CA PHE A 18 -7.55 6.11 -2.74
C PHE A 18 -7.98 7.00 -1.56
N ASP A 19 -8.82 6.47 -0.68
CA ASP A 19 -9.40 7.20 0.45
C ASP A 19 -9.02 6.59 1.81
N VAL A 20 -9.62 7.12 2.88
CA VAL A 20 -9.40 6.66 4.26
C VAL A 20 -9.74 5.17 4.43
N LYS A 21 -10.73 4.65 3.71
CA LYS A 21 -11.12 3.23 3.77
C LYS A 21 -10.03 2.35 3.18
N ALA A 22 -9.53 2.74 2.00
CA ALA A 22 -8.38 2.07 1.37
C ALA A 22 -7.13 2.13 2.27
N GLY A 23 -6.84 3.29 2.87
CA GLY A 23 -5.74 3.46 3.81
C GLY A 23 -5.86 2.58 5.05
N ASN A 24 -7.07 2.47 5.63
CA ASN A 24 -7.31 1.59 6.78
C ASN A 24 -7.09 0.11 6.44
N ILE A 25 -7.51 -0.33 5.25
CA ILE A 25 -7.24 -1.70 4.79
C ILE A 25 -5.73 -1.93 4.72
N VAL A 26 -4.97 -1.02 4.10
CA VAL A 26 -3.50 -1.12 4.02
C VAL A 26 -2.86 -1.20 5.41
N CYS A 27 -3.22 -0.30 6.32
CA CYS A 27 -2.62 -0.28 7.65
C CYS A 27 -2.97 -1.54 8.45
N ARG A 28 -4.23 -1.97 8.46
CA ARG A 28 -4.65 -3.22 9.11
C ARG A 28 -3.97 -4.44 8.50
N GLN A 29 -3.80 -4.47 7.18
CA GLN A 29 -3.08 -5.53 6.49
C GLN A 29 -1.60 -5.57 6.84
N LEU A 30 -1.02 -4.48 7.35
CA LEU A 30 0.39 -4.41 7.73
C LEU A 30 0.56 -4.54 9.26
N GLY A 31 -0.43 -5.09 9.97
CA GLY A 31 -0.41 -5.23 11.43
C GLY A 31 -0.58 -3.92 12.20
N PHE A 32 -0.81 -2.80 11.51
CA PHE A 32 -1.07 -1.50 12.14
C PHE A 32 -2.55 -1.30 12.46
N GLY A 33 -2.86 -0.18 13.11
CA GLY A 33 -4.24 0.26 13.33
C GLY A 33 -4.83 0.94 12.10
N THR A 34 -5.29 2.17 12.29
CA THR A 34 -5.89 2.99 11.23
C THR A 34 -4.85 3.80 10.47
N VAL A 35 -5.25 4.30 9.30
CA VAL A 35 -4.45 5.26 8.55
C VAL A 35 -4.38 6.59 9.30
N LYS A 36 -3.16 7.11 9.45
CA LYS A 36 -2.87 8.43 10.00
C LYS A 36 -2.88 9.49 8.91
N ARG A 37 -2.24 9.19 7.77
CA ARG A 37 -2.10 10.13 6.67
C ARG A 37 -2.06 9.41 5.33
N ILE A 38 -2.71 10.00 4.32
CA ILE A 38 -2.61 9.58 2.93
C ILE A 38 -1.82 10.65 2.18
N VAL A 39 -0.86 10.22 1.37
CA VAL A 39 0.03 11.09 0.62
C VAL A 39 -0.08 10.71 -0.86
N GLY A 40 -0.77 11.53 -1.64
CA GLY A 40 -0.89 11.35 -3.09
C GLY A 40 0.30 11.95 -3.85
N ARG A 41 0.17 11.98 -5.18
CA ARG A 41 1.08 12.65 -6.12
C ARG A 41 2.56 12.28 -5.95
N ALA A 42 2.84 11.01 -5.66
CA ALA A 42 4.18 10.50 -5.40
C ALA A 42 4.95 11.27 -4.32
N GLY A 43 4.29 11.75 -3.26
CA GLY A 43 4.94 12.46 -2.17
C GLY A 43 5.99 11.64 -1.38
N TYR A 44 6.02 10.32 -1.57
CA TYR A 44 7.11 9.43 -1.11
C TYR A 44 7.94 8.84 -2.27
N GLY A 45 8.05 9.59 -3.35
CA GLY A 45 8.80 9.20 -4.55
C GLY A 45 8.01 8.30 -5.50
N ARG A 46 8.33 8.42 -6.78
CA ARG A 46 7.76 7.63 -7.88
C ARG A 46 8.26 6.19 -7.80
N GLY A 47 7.36 5.24 -8.06
CA GLY A 47 7.71 3.86 -8.32
C GLY A 47 8.15 3.64 -9.75
N VAL A 48 8.30 2.37 -10.09
CA VAL A 48 8.69 1.88 -11.41
C VAL A 48 7.88 0.62 -11.74
N GLY A 49 7.73 0.32 -13.02
CA GLY A 49 7.06 -0.89 -13.48
C GLY A 49 5.54 -0.73 -13.55
N ALA A 50 4.82 -1.75 -13.11
CA ALA A 50 3.36 -1.78 -13.24
C ALA A 50 2.67 -0.89 -12.20
N ILE A 51 1.58 -0.25 -12.61
CA ILE A 51 0.60 0.36 -11.71
C ILE A 51 -0.58 -0.60 -11.67
N HIS A 52 -0.76 -1.29 -10.54
CA HIS A 52 -1.75 -2.37 -10.46
C HIS A 52 -3.16 -1.86 -10.24
N LEU A 53 -3.31 -0.86 -9.36
CA LEU A 53 -4.61 -0.40 -8.90
C LEU A 53 -4.78 1.09 -9.17
N THR A 54 -5.91 1.46 -9.76
CA THR A 54 -6.38 2.85 -9.89
C THR A 54 -7.90 2.91 -9.72
N GLN A 55 -8.44 4.10 -9.50
CA GLN A 55 -9.88 4.34 -9.32
C GLN A 55 -10.49 3.42 -8.24
N LEU A 56 -9.82 3.34 -7.09
CA LEU A 56 -10.29 2.51 -5.98
C LEU A 56 -11.65 2.98 -5.47
N ARG A 57 -12.51 2.02 -5.13
CA ARG A 57 -13.84 2.26 -4.55
C ARG A 57 -14.07 1.33 -3.36
N CYS A 58 -13.10 1.30 -2.45
CA CYS A 58 -13.16 0.46 -1.26
C CYS A 58 -14.37 0.81 -0.38
N THR A 59 -14.96 -0.22 0.21
CA THR A 59 -16.01 -0.12 1.22
C THR A 59 -15.43 -0.04 2.64
N GLY A 60 -14.20 -0.54 2.84
CA GLY A 60 -13.49 -0.60 4.11
C GLY A 60 -13.56 -1.97 4.79
N SER A 61 -14.43 -2.86 4.32
CA SER A 61 -14.59 -4.22 4.83
C SER A 61 -13.73 -5.25 4.10
N GLU A 62 -13.08 -4.86 3.00
CA GLU A 62 -12.28 -5.76 2.19
C GLU A 62 -11.11 -6.36 2.98
N PHE A 63 -10.88 -7.66 2.77
CA PHE A 63 -9.78 -8.37 3.41
C PHE A 63 -8.41 -7.83 2.98
N ASN A 64 -8.29 -7.44 1.71
CA ASN A 64 -7.09 -6.79 1.20
C ASN A 64 -7.39 -5.75 0.13
N LEU A 65 -6.43 -4.85 -0.09
CA LEU A 65 -6.56 -3.74 -1.04
C LEU A 65 -6.91 -4.18 -2.46
N GLY A 66 -6.36 -5.32 -2.90
CA GLY A 66 -6.64 -5.90 -4.22
C GLY A 66 -8.06 -6.47 -4.39
N ARG A 67 -8.85 -6.55 -3.31
CA ARG A 67 -10.26 -6.98 -3.35
C ARG A 67 -11.24 -5.81 -3.43
N CYS A 68 -10.79 -4.56 -3.25
CA CYS A 68 -11.64 -3.41 -3.50
C CYS A 68 -12.04 -3.38 -4.98
N PRO A 69 -13.23 -2.90 -5.35
CA PRO A 69 -13.51 -2.56 -6.74
C PRO A 69 -12.49 -1.52 -7.23
N HIS A 70 -11.86 -1.78 -8.38
CA HIS A 70 -10.80 -0.94 -8.96
C HIS A 70 -10.72 -1.13 -10.47
N ALA A 71 -10.09 -0.16 -11.15
CA ALA A 71 -9.61 -0.32 -12.50
C ALA A 71 -8.12 -0.73 -12.50
N SER A 72 -7.68 -1.40 -13.56
CA SER A 72 -6.25 -1.69 -13.75
C SER A 72 -5.52 -0.44 -14.26
N GLY A 73 -4.32 -0.19 -13.74
CA GLY A 73 -3.51 0.97 -14.14
C GLY A 73 -2.99 0.93 -15.58
N ASN A 74 -3.12 -0.21 -16.26
CA ASN A 74 -2.71 -0.41 -17.66
C ASN A 74 -3.81 -0.04 -18.69
N THR A 75 -4.93 0.55 -18.26
CA THR A 75 -6.03 0.96 -19.15
C THR A 75 -5.86 2.39 -19.66
N ALA A 76 -6.62 2.82 -20.67
CA ALA A 76 -6.57 4.18 -21.22
C ALA A 76 -6.87 5.31 -20.20
N LEU A 77 -7.37 4.97 -19.02
CA LEU A 77 -7.49 5.84 -17.84
C LEU A 77 -6.19 5.84 -16.99
N ALA A 78 -5.05 5.59 -17.64
CA ALA A 78 -3.77 5.29 -17.01
C ALA A 78 -3.35 6.40 -16.06
N CYS A 79 -3.21 6.02 -14.80
CA CYS A 79 -2.41 6.79 -13.87
C CYS A 79 -0.94 6.70 -14.31
N THR A 80 -0.14 7.70 -13.97
CA THR A 80 1.33 7.62 -14.10
C THR A 80 1.92 7.42 -12.71
N HIS A 81 3.21 7.06 -12.62
CA HIS A 81 3.90 7.03 -11.33
C HIS A 81 3.94 8.40 -10.62
N GLY A 82 3.62 9.50 -11.32
CA GLY A 82 3.36 10.78 -10.68
C GLY A 82 2.15 10.80 -9.74
N GLY A 83 1.24 9.84 -9.87
CA GLY A 83 0.08 9.65 -9.00
C GLY A 83 0.25 8.52 -7.97
N ASP A 84 1.44 7.96 -7.80
CA ASP A 84 1.64 6.89 -6.81
C ASP A 84 1.28 7.36 -5.39
N VAL A 85 0.51 6.56 -4.68
CA VAL A 85 0.04 6.87 -3.34
C VAL A 85 0.95 6.31 -2.25
N GLY A 86 0.94 6.98 -1.12
CA GLY A 86 1.60 6.61 0.11
C GLY A 86 0.67 6.70 1.31
N VAL A 87 0.98 5.94 2.35
CA VAL A 87 0.25 6.03 3.63
C VAL A 87 1.23 6.08 4.79
N GLU A 88 0.80 6.76 5.86
CA GLU A 88 1.33 6.59 7.20
C GLU A 88 0.25 5.93 8.06
N CYS A 89 0.65 4.94 8.84
CA CYS A 89 -0.25 4.23 9.75
C CYS A 89 -0.02 4.69 11.19
N HIS A 90 -1.06 4.62 12.01
CA HIS A 90 -0.87 4.68 13.45
C HIS A 90 -0.15 3.41 13.92
N VAL A 91 0.89 3.58 14.74
CA VAL A 91 1.52 2.45 15.44
C VAL A 91 0.45 1.82 16.34
N PRO A 92 0.24 0.49 16.27
CA PRO A 92 -0.71 -0.16 17.17
C PRO A 92 -0.25 0.06 18.62
N ASN A 93 -1.19 0.32 19.53
CA ASN A 93 -0.93 0.38 20.97
C ASN A 93 -0.69 -1.02 21.57
N VAL A 94 -0.05 -1.91 20.82
CA VAL A 94 0.17 -3.32 21.17
C VAL A 94 1.67 -3.58 21.12
N SER A 95 2.24 -3.93 22.27
CA SER A 95 3.67 -4.05 22.51
C SER A 95 4.31 -5.33 21.96
N THR A 96 3.68 -6.05 21.02
CA THR A 96 4.16 -7.37 20.58
C THR A 96 4.27 -7.44 19.05
N CYS A 97 5.52 -7.46 18.57
CA CYS A 97 5.88 -7.70 17.17
C CYS A 97 5.67 -9.18 16.74
N ASP A 98 5.04 -10.01 17.57
CA ASP A 98 5.11 -11.48 17.45
C ASP A 98 3.80 -12.13 16.97
N GLN A 99 2.73 -11.35 16.70
CA GLN A 99 1.40 -11.92 16.42
C GLN A 99 0.92 -11.73 14.97
N TYR A 100 1.58 -10.89 14.16
CA TYR A 100 1.16 -10.60 12.78
C TYR A 100 2.12 -11.19 11.71
N SER A 101 3.17 -11.92 12.05
CA SER A 101 4.19 -12.33 11.05
C SER A 101 3.82 -13.46 10.08
N ASN A 102 2.56 -13.96 10.08
CA ASN A 102 2.18 -15.17 9.35
C ASN A 102 1.08 -15.02 8.27
N GLN A 103 0.70 -13.79 7.88
CA GLN A 103 -0.16 -13.60 6.71
C GLN A 103 0.67 -13.29 5.46
N PRO A 104 0.35 -13.89 4.29
CA PRO A 104 1.01 -13.56 3.03
C PRO A 104 0.58 -12.16 2.61
N TYR A 105 1.24 -11.14 3.14
CA TYR A 105 0.91 -9.75 2.86
C TYR A 105 1.15 -9.45 1.39
N ASN A 106 0.05 -9.22 0.66
CA ASN A 106 0.10 -8.73 -0.72
C ASN A 106 0.27 -7.22 -0.79
N VAL A 107 0.56 -6.54 0.33
CA VAL A 107 0.79 -5.10 0.41
C VAL A 107 2.11 -4.85 1.14
N ARG A 108 2.88 -3.86 0.68
CA ARG A 108 4.08 -3.36 1.37
C ARG A 108 4.18 -1.85 1.27
N LEU A 109 4.92 -1.26 2.20
CA LEU A 109 5.35 0.13 2.13
C LEU A 109 6.81 0.17 1.66
N HIS A 110 7.05 0.75 0.47
CA HIS A 110 8.40 1.02 0.00
C HIS A 110 8.83 2.40 0.49
N THR A 111 9.99 2.48 1.14
CA THR A 111 10.64 3.74 1.55
C THR A 111 12.02 3.85 0.91
N GLU A 112 12.53 5.06 0.72
CA GLU A 112 13.91 5.25 0.21
C GLU A 112 14.97 4.68 1.16
N VAL A 113 14.63 4.50 2.45
CA VAL A 113 15.49 3.86 3.46
C VAL A 113 15.73 2.37 3.13
N ASP A 114 14.79 1.70 2.47
CA ASP A 114 14.94 0.29 2.05
C ASP A 114 15.95 0.12 0.91
N ARG A 115 16.32 1.21 0.20
CA ARG A 115 17.40 1.19 -0.81
C ARG A 115 18.79 1.33 -0.19
N ALA A 116 18.90 1.90 1.01
CA ALA A 116 20.19 2.19 1.63
C ALA A 116 20.83 0.97 2.33
N ASN A 117 20.06 -0.10 2.62
CA ASN A 117 20.62 -1.33 3.18
C ASN A 117 19.77 -2.57 2.86
N PRO A 118 20.12 -3.38 1.85
CA PRO A 118 19.38 -4.60 1.49
C PRO A 118 19.41 -5.70 2.57
N ASN A 119 20.22 -5.55 3.64
CA ASN A 119 20.30 -6.49 4.76
C ASN A 119 19.40 -6.11 5.95
N ILE A 120 18.80 -4.91 5.95
CA ILE A 120 17.83 -4.54 6.99
C ILE A 120 16.47 -5.04 6.55
N LYS A 121 16.12 -6.25 6.99
CA LYS A 121 14.72 -6.71 6.99
C LYS A 121 14.00 -5.93 8.09
N ARG A 122 13.44 -4.76 7.76
CA ARG A 122 12.43 -4.15 8.63
C ARG A 122 11.17 -4.99 8.53
N SER A 123 11.01 -5.86 9.52
CA SER A 123 9.73 -6.43 9.87
C SER A 123 8.84 -5.27 10.29
N TYR A 124 7.96 -4.84 9.39
CA TYR A 124 6.74 -4.17 9.83
C TYR A 124 5.94 -5.23 10.63
N PRO A 125 5.44 -4.89 11.83
CA PRO A 125 4.84 -5.86 12.75
C PRO A 125 3.79 -6.75 12.10
#